data_AF-A0A170WAK4-F1
#
_entry.id   AF-A0A170WAK4-F1
#
_cell.length_a   1.000
_cell.length_b   1.000
_cell.length_c   1.000
_cell.angle_alpha   90.00
_cell.angle_beta   90.00
_cell.angle_gamma   90.00
#
_symmetry.space_group_name_H-M   'P 1'
#
loop_
_entity.id
_entity.type
_entity.pdbx_description
1 polymer ?
#
loop_
_entity_poly.entity_id
_entity_poly.type
_entity_poly.pdbx_seq_one_letter_code
_entity_poly.pdbx_strand_id
1 'polypeptide(L)'
;TYRTNEFIVLSKLCQTRKFAIILVVTISTIRFCQPYTFVDLSHGLVNFGVPVIPGGTGFRWTDMRQRNTEGVLSRTNDFQMGEHCGTHLDAPYHYIESGCTTDQIPVNA
;
A
#
# COMPACT_ATOMS: atom_id res chain seq x y z
N THR A 1 -45.52 33.63 -34.33
CA THR A 1 -44.65 34.17 -33.25
C THR A 1 -44.47 33.21 -32.07
N TYR A 2 -45.42 32.33 -31.74
CA TYR A 2 -45.29 31.39 -30.61
C TYR A 2 -44.33 30.20 -30.86
N ARG A 3 -44.33 29.63 -32.07
CA ARG A 3 -43.53 28.43 -32.43
C ARG A 3 -42.01 28.65 -32.40
N THR A 4 -41.55 29.89 -32.59
CA THR A 4 -40.13 30.27 -32.54
C THR A 4 -39.60 30.34 -31.10
N ASN A 5 -40.46 30.73 -30.15
CA ASN A 5 -40.06 30.83 -28.73
C ASN A 5 -39.89 29.45 -28.10
N GLU A 6 -40.74 28.47 -28.43
CA GLU A 6 -40.61 27.09 -27.95
C GLU A 6 -39.32 26.42 -28.45
N PHE A 7 -38.96 26.61 -29.73
CA PHE A 7 -37.71 26.07 -30.29
C PHE A 7 -36.46 26.63 -29.61
N ILE A 8 -36.46 27.92 -29.24
CA ILE A 8 -35.35 28.57 -28.51
C ILE A 8 -35.27 28.05 -27.07
N VAL A 9 -36.41 27.79 -26.42
CA VAL A 9 -36.43 27.21 -25.07
C VAL A 9 -35.92 25.77 -25.09
N LEU A 10 -36.37 24.95 -26.04
CA LEU A 10 -35.93 23.55 -26.19
C LEU A 10 -34.44 23.45 -26.54
N SER A 11 -33.91 24.33 -27.39
CA SER A 11 -32.48 24.34 -27.73
C SER A 11 -31.62 24.78 -26.53
N LYS A 12 -32.05 25.78 -25.76
CA LYS A 12 -31.39 26.20 -24.51
C LYS A 12 -31.45 25.09 -23.44
N LEU A 13 -32.56 24.37 -23.33
CA LEU A 13 -32.71 23.25 -22.39
C LEU A 13 -31.81 22.05 -22.78
N CYS A 14 -31.67 21.78 -24.08
CA CYS A 14 -30.75 20.77 -24.60
C CYS A 14 -29.28 21.15 -24.37
N GLN A 15 -28.93 22.42 -24.59
CA GLN A 15 -27.58 22.93 -24.41
C GLN A 15 -27.16 22.95 -22.92
N THR A 16 -28.05 23.39 -22.02
CA THR A 16 -27.82 23.32 -20.57
C THR A 16 -27.69 21.88 -20.06
N ARG A 17 -28.49 20.94 -20.58
CA ARG A 17 -28.32 19.50 -20.28
C ARG A 17 -26.97 18.95 -20.75
N LYS A 18 -26.50 19.33 -21.95
CA LYS A 18 -25.17 18.95 -22.44
C LYS A 18 -24.05 19.50 -21.54
N PHE A 19 -24.14 20.76 -21.13
CA PHE A 19 -23.18 21.35 -20.19
C PHE A 19 -23.19 20.65 -18.82
N ALA A 20 -24.37 20.32 -18.29
CA ALA A 20 -24.49 19.59 -17.04
C ALA A 20 -23.86 18.19 -17.12
N ILE A 21 -24.07 17.47 -18.22
CA ILE A 21 -23.45 16.14 -18.44
C ILE A 21 -21.92 16.27 -18.55
N ILE A 22 -21.41 17.24 -19.32
CA ILE A 22 -19.98 17.48 -19.45
C ILE A 22 -19.37 17.82 -18.08
N LEU A 23 -20.03 18.66 -17.29
CA LEU A 23 -19.61 19.04 -15.94
C LEU A 23 -19.57 17.84 -14.98
N VAL A 24 -20.59 16.97 -15.02
CA VAL A 24 -20.63 15.75 -14.19
C VAL A 24 -19.53 14.77 -14.60
N VAL A 25 -19.28 14.60 -15.90
CA VAL A 25 -18.21 13.72 -16.41
C VAL A 25 -16.83 14.27 -16.03
N THR A 26 -16.58 15.57 -16.17
CA THR A 26 -15.29 16.17 -15.81
C THR A 26 -15.03 16.14 -14.31
N ILE A 27 -16.04 16.39 -13.48
CA ILE A 27 -15.91 16.25 -12.02
C ILE A 27 -15.61 14.80 -11.66
N SER A 28 -16.26 13.83 -12.30
CA SER A 28 -16.03 12.40 -12.06
C SER A 28 -14.61 11.97 -12.46
N THR A 29 -14.08 12.43 -13.59
CA THR A 29 -12.72 12.10 -14.03
C THR A 29 -11.64 12.75 -13.15
N ILE A 30 -11.86 13.97 -12.64
CA ILE A 30 -10.95 14.62 -11.67
C ILE A 30 -10.90 13.84 -10.34
N ARG A 31 -12.02 13.27 -9.90
CA ARG A 31 -12.08 12.41 -8.70
C ARG A 31 -11.36 11.08 -8.89
N PHE A 32 -11.31 10.55 -10.11
CA PHE A 32 -10.56 9.34 -10.44
C PHE A 32 -9.05 9.57 -10.57
N CYS A 33 -8.59 10.82 -10.73
CA CYS A 33 -7.18 11.16 -10.91
C CYS A 33 -6.52 11.65 -9.61
N GLN A 34 -6.98 11.18 -8.45
CA GLN A 34 -6.28 11.48 -7.19
C GLN A 34 -4.99 10.65 -7.13
N PRO A 35 -3.83 11.26 -6.81
CA PRO A 35 -2.60 10.50 -6.67
C PRO A 35 -2.73 9.52 -5.50
N TYR A 36 -2.32 8.27 -5.71
CA TYR A 36 -2.17 7.33 -4.61
C TYR A 36 -1.06 7.83 -3.67
N THR A 37 -1.35 7.85 -2.38
CA THR A 37 -0.34 8.09 -1.35
C THR A 37 0.08 6.76 -0.77
N PHE A 38 1.36 6.43 -0.87
CA PHE A 38 1.95 5.30 -0.16
C PHE A 38 2.23 5.74 1.28
N VAL A 39 1.72 4.97 2.24
CA VAL A 39 1.94 5.18 3.68
C VAL A 39 2.68 3.96 4.20
N ASP A 40 3.83 4.17 4.85
CA ASP A 40 4.54 3.09 5.55
C ASP A 40 3.86 2.80 6.89
N LEU A 41 3.51 1.53 7.11
CA LEU A 41 2.87 1.04 8.34
C LEU A 41 3.84 0.21 9.20
N SER A 42 5.14 0.26 8.88
CA SER A 42 6.17 -0.58 9.50
C SER A 42 7.03 0.20 10.48
N HIS A 43 7.43 -0.44 11.56
CA HIS A 43 8.50 0.08 12.43
C HIS A 43 9.87 -0.42 11.94
N GLY A 44 10.90 0.41 12.10
CA GLY A 44 12.27 0.04 11.74
C GLY A 44 12.81 -1.11 12.61
N LEU A 45 13.52 -2.06 11.97
CA LEU A 45 14.23 -3.12 12.67
C LEU A 45 15.56 -2.59 13.23
N VAL A 46 15.59 -2.38 14.55
CA VAL A 46 16.73 -1.82 15.28
C VAL A 46 17.32 -2.85 16.24
N ASN A 47 18.66 -2.96 16.24
CA ASN A 47 19.37 -3.95 17.04
C ASN A 47 19.02 -3.81 18.54
N PHE A 48 18.46 -4.85 19.15
CA PHE A 48 17.95 -4.88 20.54
C PHE A 48 16.89 -3.83 20.90
N GLY A 49 16.36 -3.07 19.94
CA GLY A 49 15.39 -2.00 20.20
C GLY A 49 13.97 -2.33 19.74
N VAL A 50 13.76 -3.44 19.04
CA VAL A 50 12.44 -3.87 18.59
C VAL A 50 11.74 -4.60 19.74
N PRO A 51 10.57 -4.12 20.21
CA PRO A 51 9.79 -4.84 21.21
C PRO A 51 9.41 -6.23 20.69
N VAL A 52 9.57 -7.24 21.55
CA VAL A 52 9.15 -8.62 21.31
C VAL A 52 8.37 -9.13 22.50
N ILE A 53 7.49 -10.10 22.26
CA ILE A 53 6.77 -10.80 23.32
C ILE A 53 7.79 -11.45 24.30
N PRO A 54 7.52 -11.51 25.62
CA PRO A 54 8.44 -12.14 26.56
C PRO A 54 8.82 -13.56 26.14
N GLY A 55 10.13 -13.84 26.07
CA GLY A 55 10.68 -15.11 25.60
C GLY A 55 10.94 -15.20 24.09
N GLY A 56 10.49 -14.22 23.30
CA GLY A 56 10.76 -14.13 21.86
C GLY A 56 12.19 -13.69 21.54
N THR A 57 12.67 -14.06 20.34
CA THR A 57 13.97 -13.60 19.82
C THR A 57 13.80 -12.24 19.13
N GLY A 58 14.36 -11.19 19.73
CA GLY A 58 14.42 -9.86 19.12
C GLY A 58 15.37 -9.76 17.92
N PHE A 59 15.19 -8.72 17.11
CA PHE A 59 16.06 -8.44 15.97
C PHE A 59 17.49 -8.13 16.41
N ARG A 60 18.46 -8.81 15.80
CA ARG A 60 19.89 -8.51 15.95
C ARG A 60 20.70 -8.82 14.71
N TRP A 61 21.77 -8.05 14.51
CA TRP A 61 22.82 -8.40 13.55
C TRP A 61 23.68 -9.53 14.12
N THR A 62 23.92 -10.57 13.33
CA THR A 62 24.75 -11.72 13.72
C THR A 62 26.14 -11.66 13.09
N ASP A 63 26.26 -11.07 11.91
CA ASP A 63 27.54 -10.80 11.26
C ASP A 63 27.43 -9.51 10.46
N MET A 64 28.48 -8.67 10.50
CA MET A 64 28.55 -7.44 9.74
C MET A 64 29.86 -7.41 8.99
N ARG A 65 29.80 -7.63 7.69
CA ARG A 65 30.98 -7.71 6.82
C ARG A 65 31.04 -6.48 5.94
N GLN A 66 32.19 -5.81 5.98
CA GLN A 66 32.55 -4.77 5.02
C GLN A 66 33.86 -5.18 4.35
N ARG A 67 33.84 -5.25 3.01
CA ARG A 67 35.04 -5.51 2.20
C ARG A 67 35.28 -4.35 1.26
N ASN A 68 36.51 -3.91 1.15
CA ASN A 68 36.96 -2.99 0.11
C ASN A 68 38.10 -3.68 -0.66
N THR A 69 37.78 -4.21 -1.84
CA THR A 69 38.75 -4.92 -2.70
C THR A 69 38.71 -4.27 -4.07
N GLU A 70 39.88 -3.89 -4.58
CA GLU A 70 40.04 -3.28 -5.92
C GLU A 70 39.16 -2.02 -6.13
N GLY A 71 38.92 -1.24 -5.08
CA GLY A 71 38.11 -0.03 -5.13
C GLY A 71 36.60 -0.29 -5.09
N VAL A 72 36.16 -1.54 -4.96
CA VAL A 72 34.75 -1.89 -4.80
C VAL A 72 34.42 -2.10 -3.32
N LEU A 73 33.55 -1.23 -2.79
CA LEU A 73 32.97 -1.37 -1.46
C LEU A 73 31.80 -2.34 -1.49
N SER A 74 31.87 -3.39 -0.67
CA SER A 74 30.78 -4.33 -0.42
C SER A 74 30.44 -4.37 1.07
N ARG A 75 29.15 -4.33 1.39
CA ARG A 75 28.60 -4.44 2.75
C ARG A 75 27.52 -5.50 2.77
N THR A 76 27.69 -6.50 3.62
CA THR A 76 26.74 -7.61 3.79
C THR A 76 26.60 -7.90 5.27
N ASN A 77 25.38 -7.94 5.77
CA ASN A 77 25.10 -8.26 7.16
C ASN A 77 24.18 -9.48 7.24
N ASP A 78 24.50 -10.39 8.13
CA ASP A 78 23.61 -11.47 8.55
C ASP A 78 22.80 -10.99 9.76
N PHE A 79 21.55 -11.42 9.89
CA PHE A 79 20.70 -11.07 11.01
C PHE A 79 19.90 -12.27 11.50
N GLN A 80 19.36 -12.13 12.72
CA GLN A 80 18.45 -13.08 13.32
C GLN A 80 17.27 -12.34 13.94
N MET A 81 16.08 -12.92 13.83
CA MET A 81 14.87 -12.53 14.55
C MET A 81 13.93 -13.73 14.69
N GLY A 82 12.99 -13.66 15.63
CA GLY A 82 11.82 -14.54 15.63
C GLY A 82 10.77 -14.04 14.64
N GLU A 83 9.86 -14.93 14.22
CA GLU A 83 8.78 -14.62 13.27
C GLU A 83 7.86 -13.50 13.77
N HIS A 84 7.64 -13.43 15.09
CA HIS A 84 6.80 -12.44 15.77
C HIS A 84 7.59 -11.22 16.28
N CYS A 85 8.54 -10.71 15.49
CA CYS A 85 9.39 -9.57 15.84
C CYS A 85 9.04 -8.32 15.02
N GLY A 86 8.73 -7.21 15.69
CA GLY A 86 8.40 -5.94 15.04
C GLY A 86 7.04 -5.97 14.32
N THR A 87 6.89 -5.20 13.26
CA THR A 87 5.70 -5.28 12.39
C THR A 87 5.77 -6.56 11.57
N HIS A 88 4.83 -7.49 11.79
CA HIS A 88 4.87 -8.85 11.27
C HIS A 88 3.47 -9.36 10.83
N LEU A 89 3.44 -10.59 10.31
CA LEU A 89 2.22 -11.30 9.89
C LEU A 89 2.11 -12.62 10.68
N ASP A 90 0.93 -12.87 11.25
CA ASP A 90 0.60 -14.16 11.83
C ASP A 90 -0.18 -15.02 10.82
N ALA A 91 0.35 -16.21 10.52
CA ALA A 91 -0.38 -17.20 9.74
C ALA A 91 -1.41 -17.94 10.60
N PRO A 92 -2.48 -18.53 10.02
CA PRO A 92 -3.44 -19.35 10.78
C PRO A 92 -2.79 -20.44 11.63
N TYR A 93 -1.71 -21.04 11.13
CA TYR A 93 -0.92 -22.04 11.86
C TYR A 93 -0.38 -21.54 13.22
N HIS A 94 -0.30 -20.21 13.44
CA HIS A 94 0.11 -19.65 14.73
C HIS A 94 -0.83 -20.06 15.89
N TYR A 95 -2.12 -20.28 15.61
CA TYR A 95 -3.13 -20.65 16.62
C TYR A 95 -3.94 -21.91 16.27
N ILE A 96 -3.92 -22.36 15.02
CA ILE A 96 -4.71 -23.49 14.53
C ILE A 96 -3.75 -24.54 13.99
N GLU A 97 -3.66 -25.71 14.63
CA GLU A 97 -2.71 -26.77 14.26
C GLU A 97 -2.88 -27.25 12.80
N SER A 98 -4.10 -27.25 12.28
CA SER A 98 -4.38 -27.57 10.87
C SER A 98 -4.37 -26.33 9.95
N GLY A 99 -3.98 -25.17 10.46
CA GLY A 99 -3.93 -23.91 9.72
C GLY A 99 -2.79 -23.90 8.70
N CYS A 100 -2.90 -23.04 7.68
CA CYS A 100 -1.83 -22.88 6.70
C CYS A 100 -0.65 -22.08 7.29
N THR A 101 0.56 -22.44 6.83
CA THR A 101 1.80 -21.71 7.12
C THR A 101 1.96 -20.49 6.19
N THR A 102 2.86 -19.57 6.51
CA THR A 102 3.05 -18.32 5.75
C THR A 102 3.34 -18.56 4.26
N ASP A 103 4.10 -19.60 3.93
CA ASP A 103 4.45 -19.99 2.55
C ASP A 103 3.27 -20.57 1.75
N GLN A 104 2.18 -20.92 2.43
CA GLN A 104 0.96 -21.49 1.82
C GLN A 104 -0.15 -20.46 1.61
N ILE A 105 0.00 -19.23 2.12
CA ILE A 105 -0.97 -18.16 1.94
C ILE A 105 -0.91 -17.65 0.48
N PRO A 106 -2.03 -17.64 -0.27
CA PRO A 106 -2.05 -17.08 -1.62
C PRO A 106 -1.73 -15.58 -1.60
N VAL A 107 -0.78 -15.14 -2.42
CA VAL A 107 -0.35 -13.72 -2.50
C VAL A 107 -1.42 -12.78 -3.06
N ASN A 108 -2.48 -13.33 -3.62
CA ASN A 108 -3.61 -12.63 -4.21
C ASN A 108 -4.89 -12.75 -3.38
N ALA A 109 -4.80 -13.25 -2.15
CA ALA A 109 -5.91 -13.35 -1.23
C ALA A 109 -6.45 -11.97 -0.82
#